data_AF-W2TM31-F1
#
_entry.id   AF-W2TM31-F1
#
_cell.length_a   1.000
_cell.length_b   1.000
_cell.length_c   1.000
_cell.angle_alpha   90.00
_cell.angle_beta   90.00
_cell.angle_gamma   90.00
#
_symmetry.space_group_name_H-M   'P 1'
#
loop_
_entity.id
_entity.type
_entity.pdbx_description
1 polymer ?
#
loop_
_entity_poly.entity_id
_entity_poly.type
_entity_poly.pdbx_seq_one_letter_code
_entity_poly.pdbx_strand_id
1 'polypeptide(L)'
;MVTLVSNIGASAYEKIMAFEPVLKRRGITVTKKILFEESVSVQDMLNGGQMKEITSNSRIVIVMFSSAQDLTAMFREATVKYGLSETEYVFIFPWLQEGANGASPFVGSDSSILEKVKKTYTNCVLIDDTNGFDDRMITPFVERLRTIGLDEKDIDLSNIYAYIALFDAYKMFGTAGRRILKETGKISSVIDGKKMWNTMRRMTVPGMVSDSGVGSGTVMLDDLAERVPYYSAFFVDGNRNQVLLSKFLSLCNEVLLQIIREIIAQYIMVHSPREDGLEVTPFANMAPMMIANCDGLKTGTGCFEINVTEVLSSFWPSSDGQFPVDEPLCGFRGEKCDYTLIIVGISATVCVIFAAIGAWCLRRYCESKSLDSMPWRIFRDDMQLVDEEQAKSMLSLNSQKTKLSSSNAIALKHHAIIGVNTHATYHMYEQRRPIKFARADLILLMRVCF
;
A
#
# COMPACT_ATOMS: atom_id res chain seq x y z
N MET A 1 11.07 -0.96 1.88
CA MET A 1 10.35 -1.26 3.15
C MET A 1 9.33 -2.38 2.93
N VAL A 2 9.02 -3.22 3.91
CA VAL A 2 8.09 -4.37 3.74
C VAL A 2 7.07 -4.50 4.87
N THR A 3 5.87 -4.96 4.55
CA THR A 3 4.87 -5.42 5.53
C THR A 3 4.82 -6.94 5.55
N LEU A 4 4.82 -7.53 6.75
CA LEU A 4 4.63 -8.96 6.95
C LEU A 4 3.16 -9.21 7.30
N VAL A 5 2.53 -10.15 6.59
CA VAL A 5 1.14 -10.57 6.80
C VAL A 5 1.13 -12.05 7.17
N SER A 6 0.40 -12.40 8.22
CA SER A 6 0.27 -13.79 8.67
C SER A 6 -1.00 -13.98 9.48
N ASN A 7 -1.26 -15.20 9.96
CA ASN A 7 -2.34 -15.49 10.88
C ASN A 7 -1.84 -15.64 12.32
N ILE A 8 -2.79 -15.63 13.25
CA ILE A 8 -2.55 -15.89 14.66
C ILE A 8 -2.45 -17.40 14.86
N GLY A 9 -1.23 -17.88 15.07
CA GLY A 9 -0.95 -19.29 15.34
C GLY A 9 0.51 -19.48 15.72
N ALA A 10 0.82 -20.51 16.51
CA ALA A 10 2.20 -20.76 16.95
C ALA A 10 3.16 -20.97 15.76
N SER A 11 2.76 -21.80 14.80
CA SER A 11 3.55 -22.06 13.57
C SER A 11 3.77 -20.80 12.74
N ALA A 12 2.71 -20.01 12.54
CA ALA A 12 2.75 -18.78 11.77
C ALA A 12 3.63 -17.69 12.44
N TYR A 13 3.58 -17.62 13.78
CA TYR A 13 4.41 -16.72 14.57
C TYR A 13 5.90 -17.08 14.51
N GLU A 14 6.23 -18.37 14.61
CA GLU A 14 7.61 -18.85 14.49
C GLU A 14 8.24 -18.44 13.14
N LYS A 15 7.48 -18.54 12.04
CA LYS A 15 7.92 -18.09 10.71
C LYS A 15 8.25 -16.60 10.66
N ILE A 16 7.37 -15.75 11.18
CA ILE A 16 7.63 -14.29 11.21
C ILE A 16 8.85 -13.97 12.07
N MET A 17 9.00 -14.62 13.22
CA MET A 17 10.14 -14.43 14.13
C MET A 17 11.47 -14.87 13.50
N ALA A 18 11.44 -15.88 12.64
CA ALA A 18 12.60 -16.34 11.90
C ALA A 18 13.03 -15.33 10.82
N PHE A 19 12.07 -14.71 10.12
CA PHE A 19 12.32 -13.80 9.00
C PHE A 19 12.85 -12.43 9.43
N GLU A 20 12.35 -11.87 10.53
CA GLU A 20 12.66 -10.49 10.91
C GLU A 20 14.16 -10.23 11.19
N PRO A 21 14.90 -11.07 11.94
CA PRO A 21 16.33 -10.88 12.14
C PRO A 21 17.14 -10.95 10.84
N VAL A 22 16.66 -11.73 9.88
CA VAL A 22 17.30 -11.91 8.57
C VAL A 22 17.12 -10.65 7.73
N LEU A 23 15.88 -10.14 7.63
CA LEU A 23 15.57 -8.88 6.95
C LEU A 23 16.35 -7.70 7.55
N LYS A 24 16.39 -7.62 8.89
CA LYS A 24 17.10 -6.55 9.61
C LYS A 24 18.60 -6.55 9.34
N ARG A 25 19.23 -7.73 9.27
CA ARG A 25 20.67 -7.86 8.96
C ARG A 25 21.04 -7.30 7.60
N ARG A 26 20.11 -7.29 6.65
CA ARG A 26 20.30 -6.74 5.29
C ARG A 26 19.79 -5.31 5.12
N GLY A 27 19.44 -4.62 6.22
CA GLY A 27 18.93 -3.25 6.16
C GLY A 27 17.49 -3.14 5.65
N ILE A 28 16.78 -4.26 5.51
CA ILE A 28 15.36 -4.24 5.12
C ILE A 28 14.53 -3.92 6.36
N THR A 29 13.83 -2.80 6.31
CA THR A 29 12.95 -2.36 7.40
C THR A 29 11.57 -2.97 7.25
N VAL A 30 11.15 -3.75 8.25
CA VAL A 30 9.77 -4.22 8.42
C VAL A 30 8.96 -3.07 9.01
N THR A 31 8.01 -2.52 8.26
CA THR A 31 7.21 -1.36 8.69
C THR A 31 6.04 -1.76 9.57
N LYS A 32 5.40 -2.88 9.23
CA LYS A 32 4.25 -3.40 9.98
C LYS A 32 4.19 -4.93 9.93
N LYS A 33 3.62 -5.51 10.98
CA LYS A 33 3.21 -6.91 11.06
C LYS A 33 1.70 -6.93 11.23
N ILE A 34 1.00 -7.59 10.32
CA ILE A 34 -0.46 -7.71 10.32
C ILE A 34 -0.80 -9.17 10.54
N LEU A 35 -1.57 -9.41 11.59
CA LEU A 35 -1.99 -10.75 11.98
C LEU A 35 -3.50 -10.87 11.81
N PHE A 36 -3.94 -11.95 11.18
CA PHE A 36 -5.34 -12.30 10.97
C PHE A 36 -5.75 -13.49 11.83
N GLU A 37 -6.97 -13.51 12.34
CA GLU A 37 -7.51 -14.72 12.98
C GLU A 37 -7.77 -15.82 11.93
N GLU A 38 -7.65 -17.09 12.32
CA GLU A 38 -7.83 -18.20 11.37
C GLU A 38 -9.27 -18.33 10.84
N SER A 39 -10.26 -17.83 11.59
CA SER A 39 -11.68 -17.84 11.23
C SER A 39 -12.17 -16.55 10.59
N VAL A 40 -11.26 -15.64 10.19
CA VAL A 40 -11.64 -14.32 9.68
C VAL A 40 -12.27 -14.42 8.29
N SER A 41 -13.36 -13.68 8.06
CA SER A 41 -13.98 -13.59 6.73
C SER A 41 -13.42 -12.42 5.91
N VAL A 42 -13.65 -12.45 4.59
CA VAL A 42 -13.30 -11.35 3.67
C VAL A 42 -13.88 -10.01 4.15
N GLN A 43 -15.12 -10.01 4.67
CA GLN A 43 -15.78 -8.78 5.12
C GLN A 43 -15.14 -8.23 6.40
N ASP A 44 -14.69 -9.11 7.29
CA ASP A 44 -14.00 -8.72 8.51
C ASP A 44 -12.63 -8.11 8.18
N MET A 45 -11.90 -8.67 7.21
CA MET A 45 -10.63 -8.09 6.74
C MET A 45 -10.80 -6.68 6.14
N LEU A 46 -11.90 -6.45 5.42
CA LEU A 46 -12.23 -5.13 4.85
C LEU A 46 -12.58 -4.11 5.93
N ASN A 47 -13.35 -4.53 6.94
CA ASN A 47 -13.82 -3.67 8.02
C ASN A 47 -12.77 -3.45 9.13
N GLY A 48 -11.83 -4.38 9.29
CA GLY A 48 -10.84 -4.41 10.37
C GLY A 48 -9.72 -3.37 10.25
N GLY A 49 -9.71 -2.56 9.19
CA GLY A 49 -8.71 -1.51 8.99
C GLY A 49 -7.31 -2.01 8.60
N GLN A 50 -7.06 -3.32 8.66
CA GLN A 50 -5.78 -3.95 8.30
C GLN A 50 -5.38 -3.67 6.84
N MET A 51 -6.35 -3.64 5.91
CA MET A 51 -6.07 -3.27 4.51
C MET A 51 -5.55 -1.84 4.38
N LYS A 52 -6.08 -0.91 5.19
CA LYS A 52 -5.60 0.49 5.26
C LYS A 52 -4.19 0.58 5.86
N GLU A 53 -3.85 -0.31 6.79
CA GLU A 53 -2.49 -0.38 7.32
C GLU A 53 -1.50 -0.83 6.24
N ILE A 54 -1.86 -1.77 5.37
CA ILE A 54 -1.01 -2.17 4.24
C ILE A 54 -0.73 -0.96 3.34
N THR A 55 -1.79 -0.26 2.92
CA THR A 55 -1.66 0.85 1.96
C THR A 55 -0.85 2.04 2.47
N SER A 56 -0.82 2.22 3.79
CA SER A 56 -0.11 3.35 4.43
C SER A 56 1.32 3.06 4.85
N ASN A 57 1.79 1.81 4.77
CA ASN A 57 3.09 1.40 5.33
C ASN A 57 4.04 0.72 4.33
N SER A 58 3.56 0.11 3.25
CA SER A 58 4.45 -0.54 2.27
C SER A 58 3.76 -0.86 0.95
N ARG A 59 4.53 -0.89 -0.15
CA ARG A 59 4.10 -1.47 -1.43
C ARG A 59 4.45 -2.95 -1.59
N ILE A 60 5.44 -3.44 -0.84
CA ILE A 60 5.86 -4.85 -0.85
C ILE A 60 5.27 -5.56 0.38
N VAL A 61 4.49 -6.60 0.14
CA VAL A 61 3.76 -7.36 1.17
C VAL A 61 4.19 -8.82 1.10
N ILE A 62 4.77 -9.33 2.19
CA ILE A 62 5.17 -10.73 2.32
C ILE A 62 4.08 -11.45 3.12
N VAL A 63 3.46 -12.47 2.53
CA VAL A 63 2.28 -13.15 3.09
C VAL A 63 2.61 -14.59 3.46
N MET A 64 2.49 -14.91 4.75
CA MET A 64 2.82 -16.20 5.34
C MET A 64 1.64 -16.69 6.18
N PHE A 65 0.66 -17.35 5.58
CA PHE A 65 -0.41 -18.00 6.34
C PHE A 65 -0.03 -19.45 6.68
N SER A 66 -0.52 -19.93 7.82
CA SER A 66 -0.52 -21.36 8.16
C SER A 66 -1.51 -22.10 7.27
N SER A 67 -1.41 -23.44 7.23
CA SER A 67 -2.26 -24.28 6.39
C SER A 67 -3.74 -24.36 6.83
N ALA A 68 -4.16 -23.55 7.81
CA ALA A 68 -5.52 -23.56 8.35
C ALA A 68 -6.46 -22.69 7.48
N GLN A 69 -7.38 -23.33 6.75
CA GLN A 69 -8.33 -22.70 5.82
C GLN A 69 -7.69 -21.97 4.63
N ASP A 70 -8.48 -21.70 3.58
CA ASP A 70 -8.10 -20.93 2.39
C ASP A 70 -7.90 -19.42 2.73
N LEU A 71 -7.23 -19.08 3.84
CA LEU A 71 -6.94 -17.71 4.29
C LEU A 71 -6.23 -16.90 3.21
N THR A 72 -5.31 -17.54 2.47
CA THR A 72 -4.64 -16.92 1.33
C THR A 72 -5.65 -16.45 0.28
N ALA A 73 -6.63 -17.28 -0.07
CA ALA A 73 -7.66 -16.91 -1.05
C ALA A 73 -8.57 -15.79 -0.52
N MET A 74 -8.96 -15.87 0.77
CA MET A 74 -9.78 -14.84 1.41
C MET A 74 -9.04 -13.49 1.48
N PHE A 75 -7.76 -13.50 1.85
CA PHE A 75 -6.92 -12.32 1.86
C PHE A 75 -6.79 -11.71 0.47
N ARG A 76 -6.53 -12.53 -0.55
CA ARG A 76 -6.43 -12.07 -1.94
C ARG A 76 -7.74 -11.45 -2.41
N GLU A 77 -8.88 -12.08 -2.15
CA GLU A 77 -10.19 -11.52 -2.46
C GLU A 77 -10.43 -10.17 -1.75
N ALA A 78 -10.04 -10.06 -0.47
CA ALA A 78 -10.14 -8.81 0.28
C ALA A 78 -9.25 -7.71 -0.31
N THR A 79 -8.01 -8.01 -0.70
CA THR A 79 -7.10 -7.02 -1.31
C THR A 79 -7.63 -6.47 -2.63
N VAL A 80 -8.22 -7.34 -3.47
CA VAL A 80 -8.85 -6.94 -4.73
C VAL A 80 -10.08 -6.07 -4.47
N LYS A 81 -10.95 -6.47 -3.53
CA LYS A 81 -12.16 -5.69 -3.15
C LYS A 81 -11.83 -4.33 -2.54
N TYR A 82 -10.73 -4.23 -1.79
CA TYR A 82 -10.27 -2.96 -1.22
C TYR A 82 -9.61 -2.04 -2.26
N GLY A 83 -9.21 -2.58 -3.42
CA GLY A 83 -8.58 -1.81 -4.49
C GLY A 83 -7.06 -1.70 -4.37
N LEU A 84 -6.38 -2.66 -3.73
CA LEU A 84 -4.92 -2.75 -3.83
C LEU A 84 -4.56 -3.24 -5.24
N SER A 85 -4.25 -2.29 -6.13
CA SER A 85 -3.86 -2.61 -7.51
C SER A 85 -2.58 -3.46 -7.55
N GLU A 86 -2.63 -4.54 -8.31
CA GLU A 86 -1.49 -5.42 -8.57
C GLU A 86 -0.37 -4.74 -9.39
N THR A 87 -0.63 -3.54 -9.94
CA THR A 87 0.41 -2.72 -10.57
C THR A 87 1.23 -1.92 -9.55
N GLU A 88 0.63 -1.57 -8.42
CA GLU A 88 1.26 -0.72 -7.39
C GLU A 88 1.76 -1.51 -6.18
N TYR A 89 1.18 -2.68 -5.92
CA TYR A 89 1.52 -3.55 -4.80
C TYR A 89 2.10 -4.85 -5.28
N VAL A 90 3.12 -5.34 -4.59
CA VAL A 90 3.67 -6.66 -4.84
C VAL A 90 3.39 -7.57 -3.66
N PHE A 91 2.76 -8.69 -3.96
CA PHE A 91 2.51 -9.76 -3.02
C PHE A 91 3.49 -10.90 -3.24
N ILE A 92 4.26 -11.21 -2.21
CA ILE A 92 5.23 -12.31 -2.19
C ILE A 92 4.68 -13.38 -1.24
N PHE A 93 4.47 -14.58 -1.76
CA PHE A 93 4.07 -15.75 -0.98
C PHE A 93 5.25 -16.71 -0.93
N PRO A 94 6.04 -16.67 0.15
CA PRO A 94 6.93 -17.76 0.46
C PRO A 94 6.11 -18.99 0.83
N TRP A 95 6.06 -19.95 -0.08
CA TRP A 95 5.44 -21.24 0.15
C TRP A 95 6.34 -22.05 1.07
N LEU A 96 6.20 -21.78 2.36
CA LEU A 96 6.81 -22.54 3.44
C LEU A 96 5.77 -23.54 3.91
N GLN A 97 5.77 -24.72 3.30
CA GLN A 97 4.79 -25.76 3.61
C GLN A 97 4.77 -26.07 5.12
N GLU A 98 3.56 -26.34 5.63
CA GLU A 98 3.35 -26.84 6.99
C GLU A 98 2.76 -28.24 6.92
N GLY A 99 3.48 -29.20 7.51
CA GLY A 99 2.98 -30.56 7.77
C GLY A 99 2.81 -31.45 6.54
N ALA A 100 2.46 -32.72 6.77
CA ALA A 100 2.45 -33.81 5.78
C ALA A 100 1.60 -33.60 4.51
N ASN A 101 0.83 -32.50 4.39
CA ASN A 101 -0.26 -32.33 3.41
C ASN A 101 -0.19 -31.05 2.55
N GLY A 102 0.89 -30.29 2.58
CA GLY A 102 1.00 -29.04 1.81
C GLY A 102 1.31 -29.25 0.32
N ALA A 103 0.44 -29.88 -0.47
CA ALA A 103 0.60 -29.89 -1.93
C ALA A 103 0.82 -28.44 -2.43
N SER A 104 1.91 -28.21 -3.17
CA SER A 104 2.17 -26.89 -3.77
C SER A 104 0.92 -26.44 -4.55
N PRO A 105 0.52 -25.16 -4.52
CA PRO A 105 -0.77 -24.73 -5.07
C PRO A 105 -0.89 -25.05 -6.56
N PHE A 106 0.24 -25.21 -7.25
CA PHE A 106 0.36 -25.56 -8.66
C PHE A 106 0.16 -27.04 -8.99
N VAL A 107 0.05 -27.88 -7.96
CA VAL A 107 0.08 -29.33 -8.10
C VAL A 107 -1.35 -29.85 -8.03
N GLY A 108 -1.82 -30.29 -9.18
CA GLY A 108 -3.15 -30.84 -9.35
C GLY A 108 -3.37 -31.30 -10.79
N SER A 109 -4.00 -32.46 -10.95
CA SER A 109 -4.38 -33.01 -12.25
C SER A 109 -5.49 -32.23 -12.95
N ASP A 110 -6.19 -31.37 -12.21
CA ASP A 110 -7.44 -30.77 -12.65
C ASP A 110 -7.24 -29.33 -13.11
N SER A 111 -7.79 -28.98 -14.28
CA SER A 111 -7.85 -27.60 -14.77
C SER A 111 -8.48 -26.62 -13.77
N SER A 112 -9.31 -27.13 -12.86
CA SER A 112 -9.93 -26.38 -11.76
C SER A 112 -8.92 -25.84 -10.74
N ILE A 113 -7.82 -26.55 -10.49
CA ILE A 113 -6.75 -26.12 -9.58
C ILE A 113 -5.96 -24.99 -10.23
N LEU A 114 -5.67 -25.10 -11.52
CA LEU A 114 -5.03 -24.03 -12.28
C LEU A 114 -5.89 -22.76 -12.31
N GLU A 115 -7.20 -22.89 -12.48
CA GLU A 115 -8.13 -21.76 -12.39
C GLU A 115 -8.15 -21.15 -10.99
N LYS A 116 -8.13 -21.98 -9.92
CA LYS A 116 -8.04 -21.51 -8.53
C LYS A 116 -6.73 -20.76 -8.27
N VAL A 117 -5.60 -21.29 -8.75
CA VAL A 117 -4.28 -20.67 -8.63
C VAL A 117 -4.24 -19.34 -9.37
N LYS A 118 -4.66 -19.31 -10.63
CA LYS A 118 -4.74 -18.07 -11.41
C LYS A 118 -5.61 -17.06 -10.68
N LYS A 119 -6.84 -17.43 -10.28
CA LYS A 119 -7.74 -16.53 -9.57
C LYS A 119 -7.15 -15.98 -8.27
N THR A 120 -6.40 -16.79 -7.52
CA THR A 120 -5.87 -16.41 -6.21
C THR A 120 -4.57 -15.62 -6.32
N TYR A 121 -3.65 -16.09 -7.15
CA TYR A 121 -2.26 -15.63 -7.21
C TYR A 121 -1.92 -14.82 -8.46
N THR A 122 -2.92 -14.37 -9.24
CA THR A 122 -2.67 -13.45 -10.37
C THR A 122 -1.77 -12.29 -9.93
N ASN A 123 -0.74 -12.03 -10.73
CA ASN A 123 0.27 -11.00 -10.52
C ASN A 123 1.00 -11.08 -9.16
N CYS A 124 1.12 -12.27 -8.59
CA CYS A 124 1.87 -12.52 -7.37
C CYS A 124 3.21 -13.23 -7.66
N VAL A 125 4.15 -13.05 -6.73
CA VAL A 125 5.42 -13.78 -6.71
C VAL A 125 5.29 -14.92 -5.71
N LEU A 126 5.47 -16.15 -6.18
CA LEU A 126 5.44 -17.36 -5.37
C LEU A 126 6.89 -17.87 -5.26
N ILE A 127 7.34 -18.19 -4.06
CA ILE A 127 8.69 -18.70 -3.80
C ILE A 127 8.55 -20.07 -3.19
N ASP A 128 9.18 -21.09 -3.78
CA ASP A 128 9.00 -22.47 -3.34
C ASP A 128 10.28 -23.30 -3.66
N ASP A 129 10.47 -24.43 -2.96
CA ASP A 129 11.68 -25.27 -3.04
C ASP A 129 11.66 -26.06 -4.36
N THR A 130 12.71 -25.90 -5.18
CA THR A 130 12.79 -26.58 -6.47
C THR A 130 12.75 -28.10 -6.36
N ASN A 131 13.21 -28.64 -5.23
CA ASN A 131 13.21 -30.07 -4.98
C ASN A 131 11.81 -30.62 -4.69
N GLY A 132 10.82 -29.76 -4.42
CA GLY A 132 9.42 -30.13 -4.20
C GLY A 132 8.55 -30.13 -5.48
N PHE A 133 9.04 -29.54 -6.58
CA PHE A 133 8.29 -29.42 -7.84
C PHE A 133 8.52 -30.55 -8.83
N ASP A 134 9.68 -31.20 -8.76
CA ASP A 134 10.15 -32.03 -9.86
C ASP A 134 10.25 -33.50 -9.45
N ASP A 135 9.61 -34.37 -10.25
CA ASP A 135 9.71 -35.82 -10.15
C ASP A 135 11.16 -36.32 -10.28
N ARG A 136 12.11 -35.44 -10.65
CA ARG A 136 13.57 -35.63 -10.52
C ARG A 136 14.02 -36.25 -9.20
N MET A 137 13.33 -36.02 -8.09
CA MET A 137 13.67 -36.65 -6.80
C MET A 137 12.92 -37.96 -6.56
N ILE A 138 11.65 -38.03 -7.00
CA ILE A 138 10.76 -39.16 -6.76
C ILE A 138 11.09 -40.34 -7.69
N THR A 139 11.20 -40.09 -8.99
CA THR A 139 11.47 -41.13 -10.00
C THR A 139 12.72 -41.95 -9.68
N PRO A 140 13.91 -41.36 -9.45
CA PRO A 140 15.09 -42.16 -9.14
C PRO A 140 15.00 -42.87 -7.79
N PHE A 141 14.25 -42.31 -6.82
CA PHE A 141 14.03 -42.98 -5.53
C PHE A 141 13.16 -44.22 -5.68
N VAL A 142 12.05 -44.12 -6.41
CA VAL A 142 11.14 -45.22 -6.70
C VAL A 142 11.83 -46.30 -7.54
N GLU A 143 12.57 -45.92 -8.58
CA GLU A 143 13.39 -46.86 -9.36
C GLU A 143 14.36 -47.62 -8.45
N ARG A 144 15.00 -46.91 -7.51
CA ARG A 144 15.88 -47.55 -6.53
C ARG A 144 15.12 -48.52 -5.61
N LEU A 145 13.92 -48.19 -5.17
CA LEU A 145 13.08 -49.10 -4.38
C LEU A 145 12.69 -50.35 -5.16
N ARG A 146 12.41 -50.23 -6.46
CA ARG A 146 12.13 -51.38 -7.33
C ARG A 146 13.31 -52.34 -7.41
N THR A 147 14.55 -51.85 -7.36
CA THR A 147 15.74 -52.74 -7.33
C THR A 147 15.84 -53.63 -6.09
N ILE A 148 15.18 -53.25 -4.99
CA ILE A 148 15.12 -54.05 -3.74
C ILE A 148 13.81 -54.82 -3.59
N GLY A 149 12.95 -54.82 -4.63
CA GLY A 149 11.68 -55.53 -4.66
C GLY A 149 10.52 -54.83 -3.95
N LEU A 150 10.65 -53.52 -3.67
CA LEU A 150 9.57 -52.68 -3.14
C LEU A 150 8.98 -51.82 -4.26
N ASP A 151 7.67 -51.58 -4.20
CA ASP A 151 6.96 -50.78 -5.20
C ASP A 151 6.27 -49.56 -4.56
N GLU A 152 5.76 -48.64 -5.38
CA GLU A 152 5.16 -47.37 -4.91
C GLU A 152 4.00 -47.56 -3.92
N LYS A 153 3.27 -48.68 -4.06
CA LYS A 153 2.17 -49.07 -3.17
C LYS A 153 2.61 -49.51 -1.77
N ASP A 154 3.88 -49.87 -1.60
CA ASP A 154 4.43 -50.36 -0.34
C ASP A 154 4.95 -49.22 0.54
N ILE A 155 5.00 -48.01 -0.01
CA ILE A 155 5.44 -46.79 0.67
C ILE A 155 4.29 -45.80 0.82
N ASP A 156 4.29 -45.11 1.95
CA ASP A 156 3.40 -43.97 2.13
C ASP A 156 3.93 -42.79 1.29
N LEU A 157 3.29 -42.56 0.15
CA LEU A 157 3.66 -41.47 -0.75
C LEU A 157 3.60 -40.11 -0.02
N SER A 158 2.68 -39.92 0.93
CA SER A 158 2.57 -38.66 1.69
C SER A 158 3.87 -38.29 2.42
N ASN A 159 4.72 -39.27 2.71
CA ASN A 159 5.98 -39.10 3.44
C ASN A 159 7.23 -39.35 2.58
N ILE A 160 7.08 -39.42 1.24
CA ILE A 160 8.19 -39.77 0.32
C ILE A 160 9.41 -38.87 0.47
N TYR A 161 9.20 -37.57 0.70
CA TYR A 161 10.30 -36.62 0.87
C TYR A 161 11.06 -36.82 2.18
N ALA A 162 10.41 -37.27 3.25
CA ALA A 162 11.13 -37.65 4.46
C ALA A 162 11.96 -38.91 4.23
N TYR A 163 11.46 -39.87 3.45
CA TYR A 163 12.25 -41.05 3.06
C TYR A 163 13.45 -40.65 2.20
N ILE A 164 13.29 -39.74 1.24
CA ILE A 164 14.39 -39.23 0.41
C ILE A 164 15.40 -38.46 1.28
N ALA A 165 14.93 -37.57 2.16
CA ALA A 165 15.80 -36.82 3.07
C ALA A 165 16.58 -37.76 4.01
N LEU A 166 15.94 -38.82 4.50
CA LEU A 166 16.58 -39.83 5.33
C LEU A 166 17.61 -40.64 4.54
N PHE A 167 17.28 -41.02 3.30
CA PHE A 167 18.20 -41.69 2.39
C PHE A 167 19.45 -40.84 2.12
N ASP A 168 19.26 -39.56 1.80
CA ASP A 168 20.34 -38.60 1.61
C ASP A 168 21.17 -38.46 2.89
N ALA A 169 20.54 -38.37 4.06
CA ALA A 169 21.23 -38.31 5.34
C ALA A 169 22.13 -39.54 5.55
N TYR A 170 21.63 -40.75 5.32
CA TYR A 170 22.44 -41.97 5.43
C TYR A 170 23.60 -42.00 4.43
N LYS A 171 23.37 -41.54 3.19
CA LYS A 171 24.43 -41.42 2.17
C LYS A 171 25.52 -40.44 2.61
N MET A 172 25.13 -39.31 3.21
CA MET A 172 26.03 -38.31 3.77
C MET A 172 26.86 -38.88 4.92
N PHE A 173 26.21 -39.54 5.89
CA PHE A 173 26.88 -40.20 7.01
C PHE A 173 27.88 -41.26 6.54
N GLY A 174 27.48 -42.13 5.61
CA GLY A 174 28.37 -43.15 5.05
C GLY A 174 29.58 -42.55 4.32
N THR A 175 29.37 -41.46 3.57
CA THR A 175 30.44 -40.79 2.84
C THR A 175 31.39 -40.06 3.79
N ALA A 176 30.87 -39.40 4.83
CA ALA A 176 31.67 -38.75 5.86
C ALA A 176 32.50 -39.75 6.68
N GLY A 177 31.88 -40.85 7.12
CA GLY A 177 32.59 -41.95 7.80
C GLY A 177 33.69 -42.56 6.94
N ARG A 178 33.44 -42.74 5.63
CA ARG A 178 34.46 -43.22 4.68
C ARG A 178 35.63 -42.24 4.56
N ARG A 179 35.38 -40.92 4.55
CA ARG A 179 36.45 -39.89 4.53
C ARG A 179 37.32 -39.99 5.79
N ILE A 180 36.70 -40.06 6.96
CA ILE A 180 37.40 -40.19 8.24
C ILE A 180 38.24 -41.49 8.28
N LEU A 181 37.68 -42.61 7.84
CA LEU A 181 38.41 -43.88 7.79
C LEU A 181 39.62 -43.83 6.85
N LYS A 182 39.48 -43.18 5.69
CA LYS A 182 40.60 -42.99 4.75
C LYS A 182 41.71 -42.13 5.33
N GLU A 183 41.37 -41.09 6.08
CA GLU A 183 42.36 -40.18 6.69
C GLU A 183 43.04 -40.77 7.92
N THR A 184 42.30 -41.53 8.74
CA THR A 184 42.78 -41.98 10.06
C THR A 184 43.18 -43.44 10.13
N GLY A 185 42.63 -44.29 9.25
CA GLY A 185 42.77 -45.74 9.30
C GLY A 185 42.13 -46.42 10.52
N LYS A 186 41.39 -45.70 11.37
CA LYS A 186 40.87 -46.20 12.64
C LYS A 186 39.35 -46.06 12.73
N ILE A 187 38.67 -47.17 13.02
CA ILE A 187 37.21 -47.19 13.22
C ILE A 187 36.79 -46.34 14.43
N SER A 188 37.64 -46.25 15.46
CA SER A 188 37.36 -45.40 16.63
C SER A 188 37.20 -43.91 16.29
N SER A 189 37.77 -43.43 15.19
CA SER A 189 37.60 -42.04 14.74
C SER A 189 36.23 -41.76 14.13
N VAL A 190 35.51 -42.79 13.68
CA VAL A 190 34.15 -42.68 13.12
C VAL A 190 33.10 -42.52 14.22
N ILE A 191 33.38 -43.07 15.41
CA ILE A 191 32.50 -43.01 16.58
C ILE A 191 32.55 -41.62 17.25
N ASP A 192 33.60 -40.84 16.98
CA ASP A 192 33.69 -39.45 17.45
C ASP A 192 32.69 -38.56 16.70
N GLY A 193 31.57 -38.27 17.36
CA GLY A 193 30.50 -37.44 16.81
C GLY A 193 30.95 -36.03 16.45
N LYS A 194 31.91 -35.43 17.17
CA LYS A 194 32.43 -34.10 16.84
C LYS A 194 33.24 -34.14 15.56
N LYS A 195 34.03 -35.20 15.37
CA LYS A 195 34.79 -35.41 14.13
C LYS A 195 33.89 -35.73 12.95
N MET A 196 32.86 -36.54 13.16
CA MET A 196 31.82 -36.83 12.16
C MET A 196 31.11 -35.55 11.71
N TRP A 197 30.59 -34.78 12.67
CA TRP A 197 29.92 -33.51 12.40
C TRP A 197 30.83 -32.52 11.67
N ASN A 198 32.08 -32.34 12.12
CA ASN A 198 33.03 -31.48 11.43
C ASN A 198 33.35 -31.92 10.00
N THR A 199 33.32 -33.23 9.71
CA THR A 199 33.55 -33.76 8.37
C THR A 199 32.34 -33.55 7.44
N MET A 200 31.14 -33.48 8.02
CA MET A 200 29.89 -33.22 7.28
C MET A 200 29.69 -31.73 6.95
N ARG A 201 30.32 -30.81 7.69
CA ARG A 201 30.28 -29.38 7.37
C ARG A 201 30.78 -29.11 5.96
N ARG A 202 30.06 -28.27 5.20
CA ARG A 202 30.39 -27.91 3.81
C ARG A 202 30.53 -29.10 2.86
N MET A 203 29.90 -30.22 3.19
CA MET A 203 29.98 -31.43 2.39
C MET A 203 28.94 -31.39 1.26
N THR A 204 29.38 -31.70 0.06
CA THR A 204 28.51 -31.87 -1.11
C THR A 204 28.60 -33.31 -1.60
N VAL A 205 27.45 -33.92 -1.86
CA VAL A 205 27.33 -35.28 -2.40
C VAL A 205 26.31 -35.27 -3.54
N PRO A 206 26.57 -35.98 -4.65
CA PRO A 206 25.57 -36.13 -5.71
C PRO A 206 24.32 -36.83 -5.16
N GLY A 207 23.15 -36.44 -5.63
CA GLY A 207 21.88 -37.11 -5.32
C GLY A 207 21.78 -38.51 -5.95
N MET A 208 20.58 -39.06 -5.94
CA MET A 208 20.20 -40.24 -6.73
C MET A 208 20.13 -39.87 -8.23
N VAL A 209 20.41 -40.84 -9.08
CA VAL A 209 20.33 -40.73 -10.54
C VAL A 209 19.47 -41.87 -11.03
N SER A 210 18.50 -41.56 -11.89
CA SER A 210 17.60 -42.53 -12.50
C SER A 210 18.31 -43.34 -13.57
N ASP A 211 17.69 -44.44 -13.99
CA ASP A 211 18.16 -45.24 -15.13
C ASP A 211 18.14 -44.45 -16.45
N SER A 212 17.27 -43.44 -16.53
CA SER A 212 17.18 -42.48 -17.64
C SER A 212 18.23 -41.35 -17.59
N GLY A 213 19.12 -41.35 -16.59
CA GLY A 213 20.17 -40.35 -16.42
C GLY A 213 19.68 -39.02 -15.80
N VAL A 214 18.43 -38.97 -15.34
CA VAL A 214 17.85 -37.82 -14.65
C VAL A 214 18.30 -37.85 -13.18
N GLY A 215 19.07 -36.84 -12.78
CA GLY A 215 19.56 -36.72 -11.41
C GLY A 215 18.63 -35.90 -10.52
N SER A 216 18.45 -36.34 -9.28
CA SER A 216 17.81 -35.59 -8.18
C SER A 216 18.62 -34.37 -7.70
N GLY A 217 19.65 -33.96 -8.44
CA GLY A 217 20.51 -32.82 -8.10
C GLY A 217 21.66 -33.19 -7.15
N THR A 218 22.13 -32.20 -6.40
CA THR A 218 23.22 -32.35 -5.42
C THR A 218 22.73 -31.96 -4.04
N VAL A 219 23.11 -32.74 -3.03
CA VAL A 219 22.84 -32.43 -1.63
C VAL A 219 24.07 -31.72 -1.07
N MET A 220 23.86 -30.51 -0.54
CA MET A 220 24.91 -29.70 0.08
C MET A 220 24.57 -29.42 1.53
N LEU A 221 25.57 -29.53 2.40
CA LEU A 221 25.49 -29.06 3.79
C LEU A 221 26.25 -27.76 3.95
N ASP A 222 25.73 -26.89 4.81
CA ASP A 222 26.31 -25.60 5.14
C ASP A 222 27.44 -25.73 6.18
N ASP A 223 27.92 -24.59 6.69
CA ASP A 223 28.96 -24.59 7.73
C ASP A 223 28.49 -25.07 9.12
N LEU A 224 27.19 -25.16 9.36
CA LEU A 224 26.57 -25.73 10.57
C LEU A 224 26.17 -27.20 10.38
N ALA A 225 26.42 -27.76 9.20
CA ALA A 225 25.98 -29.08 8.75
C ALA A 225 24.45 -29.21 8.56
N GLU A 226 23.79 -28.09 8.27
CA GLU A 226 22.39 -28.03 7.87
C GLU A 226 22.26 -28.14 6.35
N ARG A 227 21.18 -28.75 5.86
CA ARG A 227 20.96 -28.92 4.40
C ARG A 227 20.70 -27.56 3.77
N VAL A 228 21.46 -27.25 2.73
CA VAL A 228 21.26 -26.04 1.95
C VAL A 228 20.14 -26.30 0.93
N PRO A 229 19.05 -25.53 1.01
CA PRO A 229 17.92 -25.68 0.10
C PRO A 229 18.16 -25.01 -1.26
N TYR A 230 17.38 -25.44 -2.27
CA TYR A 230 17.36 -24.85 -3.61
C TYR A 230 15.96 -24.31 -3.86
N TYR A 231 15.84 -23.11 -4.40
CA TYR A 231 14.53 -22.49 -4.56
C TYR A 231 14.36 -21.85 -5.91
N SER A 232 13.09 -21.70 -6.27
CA SER A 232 12.67 -20.99 -7.46
C SER A 232 11.61 -19.98 -7.09
N ALA A 233 11.64 -18.86 -7.82
CA ALA A 233 10.52 -17.94 -7.81
C ALA A 233 9.68 -18.14 -9.08
N PHE A 234 8.38 -18.13 -8.88
CA PHE A 234 7.34 -18.29 -9.89
C PHE A 234 6.50 -17.03 -9.93
N PHE A 235 6.10 -16.62 -11.13
CA PHE A 235 5.21 -15.48 -11.33
C PHE A 235 3.97 -15.97 -12.07
N VAL A 236 2.79 -15.63 -11.55
CA VAL A 236 1.52 -16.05 -12.14
C VAL A 236 0.95 -14.90 -12.95
N ASP A 237 1.13 -14.97 -14.27
CA ASP A 237 0.53 -14.01 -15.20
C ASP A 237 -0.97 -14.33 -15.42
N GLY A 238 -1.84 -13.36 -15.19
CA GLY A 238 -3.29 -13.50 -15.39
C GLY A 238 -3.72 -13.48 -16.87
N ASN A 239 -2.89 -12.93 -17.76
CA ASN A 239 -3.20 -12.75 -19.18
C ASN A 239 -2.72 -13.91 -20.08
N ARG A 240 -1.84 -14.78 -19.57
CA ARG A 240 -1.29 -15.91 -20.32
C ARG A 240 -1.81 -17.24 -19.77
N ASN A 241 -2.11 -18.18 -20.66
CA ASN A 241 -2.63 -19.49 -20.27
C ASN A 241 -1.59 -20.47 -19.71
N GLN A 242 -0.35 -20.02 -19.58
CA GLN A 242 0.77 -20.74 -18.99
C GLN A 242 1.33 -19.90 -17.83
N VAL A 243 1.86 -20.54 -16.79
CA VAL A 243 2.73 -19.89 -15.81
C VAL A 243 4.02 -19.56 -16.56
N LEU A 244 4.06 -18.39 -17.20
CA LEU A 244 5.06 -18.05 -18.22
C LEU A 244 6.08 -17.03 -17.70
N LEU A 245 7.35 -17.42 -17.88
CA LEU A 245 8.56 -16.61 -17.85
C LEU A 245 8.58 -15.47 -18.91
N SER A 246 9.01 -14.25 -18.57
CA SER A 246 9.70 -13.30 -19.49
C SER A 246 10.96 -12.60 -18.91
N LYS A 247 12.09 -12.48 -19.68
CA LYS A 247 13.54 -12.13 -19.38
C LYS A 247 13.93 -10.73 -18.86
N PHE A 248 14.78 -10.53 -17.78
CA PHE A 248 15.20 -9.24 -17.12
C PHE A 248 16.69 -9.05 -17.24
N LEU A 249 17.03 -7.88 -17.76
CA LEU A 249 18.27 -7.18 -17.49
C LEU A 249 17.94 -5.82 -16.86
N SER A 250 18.69 -5.50 -15.80
CA SER A 250 19.06 -4.15 -15.36
C SER A 250 18.10 -3.31 -14.47
N LEU A 251 18.61 -3.02 -13.26
CA LEU A 251 18.42 -1.82 -12.44
C LEU A 251 17.04 -1.57 -11.79
N CYS A 252 16.72 -2.33 -10.73
CA CYS A 252 16.06 -1.82 -9.50
C CYS A 252 16.00 -2.87 -8.37
N ASN A 253 16.73 -3.99 -8.50
CA ASN A 253 16.30 -5.28 -7.97
C ASN A 253 17.17 -5.84 -6.84
N GLU A 254 18.01 -5.03 -6.18
CA GLU A 254 18.77 -5.50 -5.01
C GLU A 254 17.83 -5.89 -3.88
N VAL A 255 16.82 -5.08 -3.54
CA VAL A 255 15.94 -5.33 -2.39
C VAL A 255 15.05 -6.56 -2.61
N LEU A 256 14.53 -6.79 -3.81
CA LEU A 256 13.74 -7.99 -4.11
C LEU A 256 14.62 -9.23 -4.19
N LEU A 257 15.79 -9.18 -4.84
CA LEU A 257 16.75 -10.29 -4.76
C LEU A 257 17.20 -10.53 -3.32
N GLN A 258 17.34 -9.49 -2.49
CA GLN A 258 17.71 -9.61 -1.08
C GLN A 258 16.59 -10.26 -0.29
N ILE A 259 15.35 -9.76 -0.40
CA ILE A 259 14.17 -10.34 0.23
C ILE A 259 14.04 -11.80 -0.20
N ILE A 260 14.06 -12.08 -1.51
CA ILE A 260 14.03 -13.43 -2.04
C ILE A 260 15.19 -14.28 -1.49
N ARG A 261 16.45 -13.82 -1.53
CA ARG A 261 17.61 -14.53 -0.94
C ARG A 261 17.44 -14.84 0.55
N GLU A 262 16.75 -13.98 1.30
CA GLU A 262 16.59 -14.07 2.75
C GLU A 262 15.34 -14.87 3.20
N ILE A 263 14.23 -14.79 2.45
CA ILE A 263 13.00 -15.58 2.65
C ILE A 263 13.29 -17.09 2.65
N ILE A 264 14.38 -17.45 1.98
CA ILE A 264 14.70 -18.76 1.47
C ILE A 264 15.73 -19.48 2.38
N ALA A 265 16.38 -18.77 3.31
CA ALA A 265 17.43 -19.37 4.15
C ALA A 265 16.93 -20.24 5.32
N GLN A 266 15.62 -20.49 5.45
CA GLN A 266 15.04 -21.14 6.63
C GLN A 266 13.86 -22.07 6.28
N TYR A 267 14.06 -23.35 6.60
CA TYR A 267 13.08 -24.44 6.69
C TYR A 267 12.67 -25.20 5.42
N ILE A 268 12.46 -26.50 5.65
CA ILE A 268 12.41 -27.63 4.71
C ILE A 268 11.03 -28.33 4.79
N MET A 269 10.70 -28.94 3.65
CA MET A 269 9.82 -30.08 3.36
C MET A 269 8.36 -29.79 3.06
N VAL A 270 7.88 -30.41 1.96
CA VAL A 270 6.61 -31.15 1.78
C VAL A 270 6.26 -31.40 0.30
N HIS A 271 5.28 -32.28 0.17
CA HIS A 271 4.83 -33.16 -0.88
C HIS A 271 4.07 -32.54 -2.07
N SER A 272 3.95 -33.28 -3.18
CA SER A 272 3.24 -32.94 -4.42
C SER A 272 2.97 -34.23 -5.23
N PRO A 273 1.71 -34.53 -5.65
CA PRO A 273 1.44 -35.63 -6.57
C PRO A 273 1.27 -35.20 -8.04
N ARG A 274 1.98 -35.91 -8.91
CA ARG A 274 1.61 -36.43 -10.24
C ARG A 274 1.12 -35.50 -11.38
N GLU A 275 1.88 -35.61 -12.47
CA GLU A 275 1.51 -35.79 -13.90
C GLU A 275 1.27 -34.60 -14.87
N ASP A 276 2.09 -34.63 -15.92
CA ASP A 276 1.79 -34.55 -17.35
C ASP A 276 0.79 -33.48 -17.84
N GLY A 277 1.34 -32.32 -18.19
CA GLY A 277 0.66 -31.37 -19.07
C GLY A 277 1.05 -29.90 -18.91
N LEU A 278 1.81 -29.56 -17.87
CA LEU A 278 2.10 -28.16 -17.54
C LEU A 278 3.60 -27.89 -17.41
N GLU A 279 4.17 -27.21 -18.40
CA GLU A 279 5.55 -26.73 -18.38
C GLU A 279 5.61 -25.43 -17.54
N VAL A 280 5.54 -25.56 -16.21
CA VAL A 280 5.78 -24.43 -15.28
C VAL A 280 7.28 -24.22 -15.21
N THR A 281 7.74 -23.10 -15.71
CA THR A 281 9.17 -22.77 -15.70
C THR A 281 9.39 -21.59 -14.72
N PRO A 282 10.43 -21.62 -13.87
CA PRO A 282 10.68 -20.59 -12.87
C PRO A 282 11.28 -19.32 -13.49
N PHE A 283 10.90 -18.14 -13.00
CA PHE A 283 11.44 -16.87 -13.51
C PHE A 283 12.79 -16.47 -12.91
N ALA A 284 13.19 -17.14 -11.85
CA ALA A 284 14.50 -17.01 -11.27
C ALA A 284 14.90 -18.34 -10.65
N ASN A 285 16.01 -18.90 -11.13
CA ASN A 285 16.62 -20.08 -10.54
C ASN A 285 17.61 -19.62 -9.47
N MET A 286 17.54 -20.20 -8.29
CA MET A 286 18.37 -19.78 -7.16
C MET A 286 19.22 -20.93 -6.70
N ALA A 287 20.53 -20.79 -6.92
CA ALA A 287 21.51 -21.79 -6.56
C ALA A 287 22.37 -21.29 -5.40
N PRO A 288 22.54 -22.08 -4.33
CA PRO A 288 23.39 -21.70 -3.22
C PRO A 288 24.87 -21.78 -3.62
N MET A 289 25.67 -20.84 -3.09
CA MET A 289 27.11 -20.75 -3.24
C MET A 289 27.76 -20.54 -1.86
N MET A 290 28.78 -21.34 -1.54
CA MET A 290 29.48 -21.23 -0.25
C MET A 290 30.38 -20.00 -0.21
N ILE A 291 30.32 -19.27 0.91
CA ILE A 291 31.19 -18.11 1.15
C ILE A 291 32.56 -18.61 1.62
N ALA A 292 33.62 -18.19 0.92
CA ALA A 292 34.99 -18.46 1.32
C ALA A 292 35.34 -17.67 2.59
N ASN A 293 36.12 -18.27 3.50
CA ASN A 293 36.60 -17.63 4.75
C ASN A 293 35.52 -17.17 5.73
N CYS A 294 34.33 -17.78 5.71
CA CYS A 294 33.29 -17.57 6.72
C CYS A 294 33.42 -18.63 7.85
N ASP A 295 33.17 -18.24 9.10
CA ASP A 295 33.19 -19.13 10.28
C ASP A 295 31.82 -19.11 10.95
N GLY A 296 30.95 -20.03 10.50
CA GLY A 296 29.54 -20.08 10.86
C GLY A 296 29.30 -20.38 12.33
N LEU A 297 30.27 -21.02 12.99
CA LEU A 297 30.23 -21.31 14.42
C LEU A 297 30.32 -20.06 15.30
N LYS A 298 30.99 -19.01 14.82
CA LYS A 298 31.10 -17.73 15.55
C LYS A 298 29.92 -16.82 15.27
N THR A 299 29.40 -16.84 14.05
CA THR A 299 28.35 -15.93 13.59
C THR A 299 26.95 -16.51 13.71
N GLY A 300 26.81 -17.83 13.94
CA GLY A 300 25.53 -18.53 13.91
C GLY A 300 24.89 -18.51 12.51
N THR A 301 25.70 -18.59 11.45
CA THR A 301 25.25 -18.51 10.06
C THR A 301 25.75 -19.69 9.24
N GLY A 302 24.95 -20.17 8.29
CA GLY A 302 25.34 -21.27 7.41
C GLY A 302 26.49 -20.99 6.43
N CYS A 303 26.97 -19.75 6.31
CA CYS A 303 28.06 -19.35 5.41
C CYS A 303 27.82 -19.70 3.92
N PHE A 304 26.57 -19.61 3.48
CA PHE A 304 26.21 -19.68 2.07
C PHE A 304 25.51 -18.38 1.66
N GLU A 305 25.61 -18.05 0.38
CA GLU A 305 24.83 -17.02 -0.27
C GLU A 305 24.04 -17.65 -1.41
N ILE A 306 22.81 -17.19 -1.60
CA ILE A 306 21.98 -17.66 -2.69
C ILE A 306 22.28 -16.79 -3.91
N ASN A 307 22.89 -17.40 -4.92
CA ASN A 307 23.10 -16.73 -6.19
C ASN A 307 21.85 -16.90 -7.06
N VAL A 308 21.35 -15.79 -7.57
CA VAL A 308 20.17 -15.79 -8.42
C VAL A 308 20.65 -15.80 -9.86
N THR A 309 20.40 -16.91 -10.53
CA THR A 309 20.69 -17.13 -11.94
C THR A 309 19.42 -16.97 -12.76
N GLU A 310 19.54 -16.41 -13.97
CA GLU A 310 18.42 -16.27 -14.93
C GLU A 310 17.26 -15.42 -14.40
N VAL A 311 17.36 -14.10 -14.47
CA VAL A 311 16.30 -13.16 -14.03
C VAL A 311 15.49 -12.65 -15.22
N LEU A 312 14.23 -12.28 -14.97
CA LEU A 312 13.13 -12.08 -15.91
C LEU A 312 12.44 -10.66 -15.83
N SER A 313 12.23 -9.88 -16.94
CA SER A 313 11.84 -8.44 -17.16
C SER A 313 10.65 -8.32 -18.02
N SER A 314 10.00 -7.17 -17.81
CA SER A 314 8.79 -6.78 -18.50
C SER A 314 7.69 -7.80 -18.26
N PHE A 315 7.74 -8.48 -17.11
CA PHE A 315 6.72 -9.42 -16.65
C PHE A 315 5.67 -8.73 -15.77
N TRP A 316 6.00 -7.58 -15.17
CA TRP A 316 5.10 -6.91 -14.24
C TRP A 316 3.98 -6.18 -15.01
N PRO A 317 2.72 -6.20 -14.55
CA PRO A 317 1.57 -5.59 -15.24
C PRO A 317 1.56 -4.04 -15.26
N SER A 318 2.67 -3.38 -14.92
CA SER A 318 2.81 -1.91 -15.01
C SER A 318 2.96 -1.46 -16.48
N SER A 319 2.63 -0.20 -16.78
CA SER A 319 2.84 0.41 -18.11
C SER A 319 4.28 0.27 -18.61
N ASP A 320 5.23 0.24 -17.68
CA ASP A 320 6.66 0.22 -17.96
C ASP A 320 7.23 -1.21 -17.87
N GLY A 321 6.40 -2.20 -17.50
CA GLY A 321 6.82 -3.59 -17.28
C GLY A 321 7.75 -3.79 -16.08
N GLN A 322 7.99 -2.74 -15.29
CA GLN A 322 8.88 -2.74 -14.14
C GLN A 322 8.13 -2.89 -12.83
N PHE A 323 8.85 -3.36 -11.82
CA PHE A 323 8.38 -3.49 -10.45
C PHE A 323 8.09 -2.11 -9.84
N PRO A 324 7.06 -1.96 -8.98
CA PRO A 324 6.77 -0.69 -8.34
C PRO A 324 7.92 -0.28 -7.41
N VAL A 325 8.19 1.01 -7.37
CA VAL A 325 9.11 1.60 -6.38
C VAL A 325 8.62 1.34 -4.95
N ASP A 326 9.54 1.21 -4.01
CA ASP A 326 9.23 0.81 -2.63
C ASP A 326 8.41 1.87 -1.86
N GLU A 327 8.54 3.13 -2.24
CA GLU A 327 7.77 4.26 -1.74
C GLU A 327 7.09 5.01 -2.90
N PRO A 328 5.81 5.42 -2.78
CA PRO A 328 5.17 6.24 -3.80
C PRO A 328 5.86 7.61 -3.94
N LEU A 329 5.79 8.21 -5.13
CA LEU A 329 6.43 9.50 -5.45
C LEU A 329 6.08 10.63 -4.47
N CYS A 330 4.86 10.60 -3.93
CA CYS A 330 4.32 11.61 -3.02
C CYS A 330 4.55 11.26 -1.52
N GLY A 331 5.18 10.12 -1.21
CA GLY A 331 5.23 9.57 0.14
C GLY A 331 3.88 8.94 0.57
N PHE A 332 3.89 8.15 1.64
CA PHE A 332 2.69 7.39 2.06
C PHE A 332 1.58 8.27 2.64
N ARG A 333 1.93 9.48 3.09
CA ARG A 333 1.01 10.48 3.68
C ARG A 333 1.03 11.80 2.93
N GLY A 334 1.60 11.84 1.73
CA GLY A 334 1.74 13.08 0.95
C GLY A 334 2.91 13.96 1.38
N GLU A 335 3.80 13.48 2.26
CA GLU A 335 4.88 14.27 2.85
C GLU A 335 5.94 14.74 1.84
N LYS A 336 6.07 14.07 0.68
CA LYS A 336 7.02 14.44 -0.37
C LYS A 336 6.39 15.23 -1.52
N CYS A 337 5.07 15.42 -1.50
CA CYS A 337 4.41 16.22 -2.52
C CYS A 337 4.66 17.71 -2.33
N ASP A 338 5.03 18.38 -3.42
CA ASP A 338 5.13 19.83 -3.44
C ASP A 338 3.73 20.46 -3.57
N TYR A 339 3.17 20.88 -2.42
CA TYR A 339 1.90 21.60 -2.36
C TYR A 339 2.03 23.11 -2.60
N THR A 340 3.23 23.62 -2.88
CA THR A 340 3.51 25.06 -2.97
C THR A 340 2.61 25.74 -4.00
N LEU A 341 2.38 25.12 -5.16
CA LEU A 341 1.49 25.66 -6.20
C LEU A 341 0.03 25.76 -5.75
N ILE A 342 -0.47 24.77 -5.02
CA ILE A 342 -1.85 24.76 -4.51
C ILE A 342 -2.01 25.82 -3.41
N ILE A 343 -1.04 25.92 -2.50
CA ILE A 343 -1.04 26.91 -1.43
C ILE A 343 -0.95 28.34 -2.00
N VAL A 344 -0.07 28.57 -2.98
CA VAL A 344 0.04 29.86 -3.68
C VAL A 344 -1.27 30.20 -4.39
N GLY A 345 -1.90 29.24 -5.07
CA GLY A 345 -3.20 29.44 -5.72
C GLY A 345 -4.31 29.83 -4.74
N ILE A 346 -4.45 29.12 -3.64
CA ILE A 346 -5.46 29.41 -2.60
C ILE A 346 -5.20 30.79 -1.97
N SER A 347 -3.95 31.08 -1.60
CA SER A 347 -3.57 32.36 -0.99
C SER A 347 -3.82 33.55 -1.90
N ALA A 348 -3.52 33.43 -3.20
CA ALA A 348 -3.81 34.47 -4.20
C ALA A 348 -5.32 34.72 -4.32
N THR A 349 -6.13 33.66 -4.34
CA THR A 349 -7.60 33.76 -4.45
C THR A 349 -8.19 34.47 -3.23
N VAL A 350 -7.74 34.12 -2.02
CA VAL A 350 -8.16 34.78 -0.77
C VAL A 350 -7.75 36.25 -0.76
N CYS A 351 -6.55 36.60 -1.22
CA CYS A 351 -6.10 37.98 -1.32
C CYS A 351 -6.98 38.83 -2.26
N VAL A 352 -7.39 38.27 -3.41
CA VAL A 352 -8.30 38.95 -4.35
C VAL A 352 -9.66 39.20 -3.72
N ILE A 353 -10.19 38.24 -2.97
CA ILE A 353 -11.47 38.40 -2.26
C ILE A 353 -11.38 39.52 -1.21
N PHE A 354 -10.31 39.54 -0.40
CA PHE A 354 -10.11 40.62 0.58
C PHE A 354 -9.91 41.98 -0.09
N ALA A 355 -9.21 42.05 -1.21
CA ALA A 355 -9.05 43.28 -1.97
C ALA A 355 -10.39 43.78 -2.53
N ALA A 356 -11.24 42.88 -3.04
CA ALA A 356 -12.58 43.22 -3.53
C ALA A 356 -13.50 43.72 -2.42
N ILE A 357 -13.49 43.04 -1.26
CA ILE A 357 -14.25 43.48 -0.07
C ILE A 357 -13.72 44.83 0.43
N GLY A 358 -12.40 44.99 0.52
CA GLY A 358 -11.77 46.24 0.91
C GLY A 358 -12.13 47.40 -0.03
N ALA A 359 -12.10 47.17 -1.34
CA ALA A 359 -12.52 48.15 -2.34
C ALA A 359 -14.01 48.49 -2.23
N TRP A 360 -14.87 47.49 -1.98
CA TRP A 360 -16.30 47.71 -1.77
C TRP A 360 -16.58 48.51 -0.50
N CYS A 361 -15.93 48.18 0.61
CA CYS A 361 -16.03 48.92 1.87
C CYS A 361 -15.50 50.35 1.75
N LEU A 362 -14.34 50.54 1.10
CA LEU A 362 -13.78 51.87 0.83
C LEU A 362 -14.71 52.71 -0.03
N ARG A 363 -15.32 52.12 -1.06
CA ARG A 363 -16.31 52.80 -1.88
C ARG A 363 -17.53 53.22 -1.06
N ARG A 364 -18.09 52.31 -0.24
CA ARG A 364 -19.20 52.62 0.67
C ARG A 364 -18.85 53.73 1.66
N TYR A 365 -17.65 53.69 2.23
CA TYR A 365 -17.17 54.70 3.18
C TYR A 365 -16.95 56.07 2.52
N CYS A 366 -16.38 56.11 1.32
CA CYS A 366 -16.21 57.35 0.57
C CYS A 366 -17.57 57.93 0.13
N GLU A 367 -18.51 57.08 -0.29
CA GLU A 367 -19.88 57.49 -0.62
C GLU A 367 -20.57 58.07 0.62
N SER A 368 -20.54 57.40 1.78
CA SER A 368 -21.13 57.94 3.01
C SER A 368 -20.49 59.26 3.43
N LYS A 369 -19.16 59.36 3.42
CA LYS A 369 -18.43 60.59 3.76
C LYS A 369 -18.77 61.74 2.81
N SER A 370 -18.91 61.47 1.52
CA SER A 370 -19.32 62.48 0.54
C SER A 370 -20.74 62.97 0.80
N LEU A 371 -21.64 62.08 1.22
CA LEU A 371 -23.04 62.38 1.53
C LEU A 371 -23.22 63.11 2.86
N ASP A 372 -22.38 62.84 3.86
CA ASP A 372 -22.38 63.55 5.15
C ASP A 372 -21.79 64.95 5.05
N SER A 373 -20.93 65.19 4.05
CA SER A 373 -20.32 66.51 3.79
C SER A 373 -21.25 67.51 3.09
N MET A 374 -22.53 67.17 2.90
CA MET A 374 -23.51 68.03 2.23
C MET A 374 -24.38 68.77 3.28
N PRO A 375 -24.05 70.03 3.63
CA PRO A 375 -24.73 70.75 4.73
C PRO A 375 -26.19 71.13 4.43
N TRP A 376 -26.62 71.03 3.18
CA TRP A 376 -28.00 71.28 2.73
C TRP A 376 -28.89 70.02 2.74
N ARG A 377 -28.34 68.87 3.15
CA ARG A 377 -29.09 67.61 3.22
C ARG A 377 -29.96 67.60 4.48
N ILE A 378 -31.26 67.42 4.28
CA ILE A 378 -32.20 67.14 5.37
C ILE A 378 -32.36 65.61 5.45
N PHE A 379 -32.12 65.02 6.62
CA PHE A 379 -32.33 63.59 6.81
C PHE A 379 -33.83 63.27 6.79
N ARG A 380 -34.18 62.10 6.24
CA ARG A 380 -35.57 61.65 6.21
C ARG A 380 -36.16 61.54 7.62
N ASP A 381 -35.33 61.16 8.58
CA ASP A 381 -35.74 61.01 9.98
C ASP A 381 -36.02 62.36 10.66
N ASP A 382 -35.47 63.46 10.12
CA ASP A 382 -35.70 64.83 10.60
C ASP A 382 -36.91 65.49 9.92
N MET A 383 -37.55 64.83 8.94
CA MET A 383 -38.69 65.34 8.19
C MET A 383 -39.94 64.54 8.50
N GLN A 384 -40.86 65.13 9.24
CA GLN A 384 -42.17 64.56 9.48
C GLN A 384 -43.19 65.18 8.53
N LEU A 385 -43.78 64.35 7.67
CA LEU A 385 -44.89 64.75 6.79
C LEU A 385 -46.14 64.88 7.65
N VAL A 386 -46.72 66.07 7.68
CA VAL A 386 -47.95 66.33 8.44
C VAL A 386 -49.12 66.11 7.49
N ASP A 387 -49.95 65.13 7.83
CA ASP A 387 -51.16 64.85 7.06
C ASP A 387 -52.22 65.94 7.29
N GLU A 388 -53.15 66.10 6.34
CA GLU A 388 -54.09 67.23 6.35
C GLU A 388 -54.98 67.27 7.62
N GLU A 389 -55.23 66.10 8.23
CA GLU A 389 -55.97 65.95 9.48
C GLU A 389 -55.13 66.32 10.73
N GLN A 390 -53.82 66.06 10.69
CA GLN A 390 -52.89 66.48 11.76
C GLN A 390 -52.62 67.99 11.72
N ALA A 391 -52.56 68.60 10.53
CA ALA A 391 -52.44 70.04 10.39
C ALA A 391 -53.67 70.79 10.94
N LYS A 392 -54.88 70.24 10.74
CA LYS A 392 -56.14 70.79 11.26
C LYS A 392 -56.26 70.66 12.79
N SER A 393 -55.75 69.57 13.38
CA SER A 393 -55.78 69.35 14.84
C SER A 393 -54.71 70.15 15.60
N MET A 394 -53.57 70.50 15.00
CA MET A 394 -52.59 71.40 15.63
C MET A 394 -53.07 72.87 15.69
N LEU A 395 -53.90 73.30 14.74
CA LEU A 395 -54.50 74.65 14.73
C LEU A 395 -55.60 74.83 15.80
N SER A 396 -56.24 73.74 16.26
CA SER A 396 -57.31 73.82 17.25
C SER A 396 -56.81 73.99 18.70
N LEU A 397 -55.54 73.68 18.97
CA LEU A 397 -54.95 73.74 20.32
C LEU A 397 -54.27 75.08 20.66
N ASN A 398 -54.01 75.96 19.68
CA ASN A 398 -53.24 77.20 19.92
C ASN A 398 -53.91 78.52 19.47
N SER A 399 -55.23 78.54 19.25
CA SER A 399 -55.95 79.78 18.89
C SER A 399 -56.77 80.38 20.05
N GLN A 400 -56.08 80.87 21.08
CA GLN A 400 -56.51 82.07 21.80
C GLN A 400 -55.33 83.06 21.83
N LYS A 401 -55.09 83.70 20.69
CA LYS A 401 -54.38 84.99 20.46
C LYS A 401 -53.50 84.90 19.22
N THR A 402 -54.12 84.96 18.04
CA THR A 402 -53.71 85.83 16.91
C THR A 402 -54.73 85.66 15.77
N LYS A 403 -55.40 86.74 15.38
CA LYS A 403 -56.24 86.81 14.18
C LYS A 403 -55.36 86.61 12.95
N LEU A 404 -55.58 85.55 12.18
CA LEU A 404 -55.06 85.44 10.81
C LEU A 404 -56.23 85.18 9.87
N SER A 405 -56.64 86.25 9.18
CA SER A 405 -57.64 86.26 8.13
C SER A 405 -57.01 85.82 6.80
N SER A 406 -57.32 84.62 6.35
CA SER A 406 -57.47 84.21 4.93
C SER A 406 -57.48 82.68 4.88
N SER A 407 -58.66 82.12 5.05
CA SER A 407 -58.94 80.69 5.18
C SER A 407 -58.93 79.92 3.85
N ASN A 408 -58.40 80.47 2.75
CA ASN A 408 -58.44 79.83 1.42
C ASN A 408 -57.07 79.59 0.75
N ALA A 409 -55.94 79.81 1.45
CA ALA A 409 -54.60 79.61 0.86
C ALA A 409 -53.82 78.39 1.41
N ILE A 410 -54.37 77.67 2.40
CA ILE A 410 -53.66 76.58 3.12
C ILE A 410 -54.16 75.18 2.69
N ALA A 411 -55.30 75.09 2.02
CA ALA A 411 -55.92 73.81 1.65
C ALA A 411 -55.26 73.05 0.48
N LEU A 412 -54.09 73.48 -0.02
CA LEU A 412 -53.49 72.91 -1.24
C LEU A 412 -51.95 72.81 -1.25
N LYS A 413 -51.26 73.10 -0.14
CA LYS A 413 -49.80 72.96 -0.08
C LYS A 413 -49.42 71.95 0.99
N HIS A 414 -48.69 70.90 0.58
CA HIS A 414 -48.24 69.87 1.50
C HIS A 414 -47.26 70.47 2.52
N HIS A 415 -47.51 70.21 3.81
CA HIS A 415 -46.73 70.74 4.93
C HIS A 415 -45.84 69.65 5.54
N ALA A 416 -44.62 70.03 5.90
CA ALA A 416 -43.69 69.18 6.63
C ALA A 416 -43.08 69.94 7.80
N ILE A 417 -42.82 69.24 8.89
CA ILE A 417 -42.04 69.75 10.01
C ILE A 417 -40.61 69.24 9.84
N ILE A 418 -39.65 70.16 9.90
CA ILE A 418 -38.23 69.86 9.82
C ILE A 418 -37.61 70.11 11.20
N GLY A 419 -36.93 69.11 11.76
CA GLY A 419 -36.32 69.16 13.08
C GLY A 419 -37.33 69.40 14.20
N VAL A 420 -36.98 70.24 15.18
CA VAL A 420 -37.77 70.37 16.41
C VAL A 420 -39.03 71.23 16.28
N ASN A 421 -39.13 72.17 15.34
CA ASN A 421 -40.33 73.07 15.20
C ASN A 421 -40.37 73.93 13.91
N THR A 422 -39.61 73.63 12.85
CA THR A 422 -39.64 74.47 11.64
C THR A 422 -40.67 73.98 10.63
N HIS A 423 -41.64 74.84 10.29
CA HIS A 423 -42.67 74.53 9.30
C HIS A 423 -42.18 74.86 7.89
N ALA A 424 -42.21 73.87 7.00
CA ALA A 424 -41.88 74.01 5.60
C ALA A 424 -43.04 73.56 4.71
N THR A 425 -43.20 74.21 3.55
CA THR A 425 -44.06 73.73 2.47
C THR A 425 -43.21 73.02 1.45
N TYR A 426 -43.63 71.82 1.01
CA TYR A 426 -42.88 71.07 0.01
C TYR A 426 -43.69 70.83 -1.26
N HIS A 427 -42.97 70.66 -2.37
CA HIS A 427 -43.50 70.21 -3.64
C HIS A 427 -42.78 68.92 -4.03
N MET A 428 -43.55 67.87 -4.28
CA MET A 428 -43.01 66.57 -4.67
C MET A 428 -43.02 66.45 -6.19
N TYR A 429 -41.86 66.15 -6.76
CA TYR A 429 -41.70 65.93 -8.20
C TYR A 429 -41.23 64.51 -8.44
N GLU A 430 -41.79 63.84 -9.45
CA GLU A 430 -41.35 62.51 -9.86
C GLU A 430 -39.96 62.61 -10.53
N GLN A 431 -38.97 61.93 -9.98
CA GLN A 431 -37.59 62.01 -10.46
C GLN A 431 -37.41 61.19 -11.75
N ARG A 432 -37.50 61.86 -12.90
CA ARG A 432 -37.28 61.21 -14.21
C ARG A 432 -35.81 61.03 -14.60
N ARG A 433 -34.90 61.77 -13.97
CA ARG A 433 -33.44 61.71 -14.21
C ARG A 433 -32.66 61.95 -12.91
N PRO A 434 -31.46 61.33 -12.76
CA PRO A 434 -30.60 61.61 -11.61
C PRO A 434 -30.18 63.09 -11.64
N ILE A 435 -30.45 63.81 -10.55
CA ILE A 435 -30.10 65.22 -10.41
C ILE A 435 -28.59 65.30 -10.19
N LYS A 436 -27.88 65.93 -11.12
CA LYS A 436 -26.44 66.20 -11.02
C LYS A 436 -26.25 67.70 -10.94
N PHE A 437 -25.67 68.17 -9.84
CA PHE A 437 -25.29 69.58 -9.69
C PHE A 437 -23.93 69.81 -10.35
N ALA A 438 -23.78 70.91 -11.09
CA ALA A 438 -22.47 71.30 -11.59
C ALA A 438 -21.57 71.73 -10.43
N ARG A 439 -20.25 71.68 -10.60
CA ARG A 439 -19.28 72.07 -9.55
C ARG A 439 -19.51 73.50 -9.05
N ALA A 440 -19.93 74.42 -9.94
CA ALA A 440 -20.27 75.79 -9.58
C ALA A 440 -21.51 75.87 -8.68
N ASP A 441 -22.55 75.07 -8.97
CA ASP A 441 -23.80 75.04 -8.19
C ASP A 441 -23.58 74.43 -6.81
N LEU A 442 -22.72 73.42 -6.70
CA LEU A 442 -22.33 72.82 -5.41
C LEU A 442 -21.61 73.83 -4.51
N ILE A 443 -20.75 74.69 -5.07
CA ILE A 443 -20.07 75.75 -4.31
C ILE A 443 -21.08 76.79 -3.80
N LEU A 444 -22.08 77.12 -4.62
CA LEU A 444 -23.18 77.99 -4.21
C LEU A 444 -24.01 77.35 -3.09
N LEU A 445 -24.42 76.10 -3.24
CA LEU A 445 -25.19 75.37 -2.22
C LEU A 445 -24.42 75.17 -0.91
N MET A 446 -23.08 75.10 -0.93
CA MET A 446 -22.26 75.11 0.29
C MET A 446 -22.17 76.48 0.96
N ARG A 447 -22.41 77.58 0.24
CA ARG A 447 -22.43 78.95 0.80
C ARG A 447 -23.81 79.39 1.27
N VAL A 448 -24.88 78.75 0.79
CA VAL A 448 -26.25 78.96 1.23
C VAL A 448 -26.53 78.03 2.41
N CYS A 449 -25.97 78.37 3.56
CA CYS A 449 -26.47 77.92 4.87
C CYS A 449 -27.08 79.12 5.59
N PHE A 450 -28.17 78.87 6.31
CA PHE A 450 -28.83 79.84 7.19
C PHE A 450 -27.89 80.38 8.26
#